data_AF-A0A2S3QHV8-F1
#
_entry.id   AF-A0A2S3QHV8-F1
#
_cell.length_a   1.000
_cell.length_b   1.000
_cell.length_c   1.000
_cell.angle_alpha   90.00
_cell.angle_beta   90.00
_cell.angle_gamma   90.00
#
_symmetry.space_group_name_H-M   'P 1'
#
loop_
_entity.id
_entity.type
_entity.pdbx_description
1 polymer ?
#
loop_
_entity_poly.entity_id
_entity_poly.type
_entity_poly.pdbx_seq_one_letter_code
_entity_poly.pdbx_strand_id
1 'polypeptide(L)'
;MLEPLGHRWPFLQLIWVVGGLPLTTLLVIYQASGRWGRQTHEWRLLWGFIGGSIVELILKHYIATPLPINVAAPPPYAQITAWTNIEPATVVAWLGALVPTHGLHHAARSFLRGSFPSGHVFRITYAYGLFLRNWTYGILILIAAFAVVATGGHWPWDTVGGALLGMTSRLVARSKRSGRGESAYE
;
A
#
# COMPACT_ATOMS: atom_id res chain seq x y z
N MET A 1 -21.02 -10.24 4.55
CA MET A 1 -20.35 -9.03 5.06
C MET A 1 -19.57 -9.42 6.30
N LEU A 2 -18.25 -9.19 6.35
CA LEU A 2 -17.38 -9.64 7.47
C LEU A 2 -17.33 -8.64 8.65
N GLU A 3 -18.10 -7.55 8.56
CA GLU A 3 -18.19 -6.47 9.54
C GLU A 3 -18.36 -6.93 11.01
N PRO A 4 -19.19 -7.94 11.34
CA PRO A 4 -19.32 -8.40 12.73
C PRO A 4 -17.99 -8.87 13.33
N LEU A 5 -17.08 -9.39 12.50
CA LEU A 5 -15.75 -9.81 12.93
C LEU A 5 -14.84 -8.62 13.21
N GLY A 6 -14.97 -7.52 12.46
CA GLY A 6 -14.26 -6.26 12.74
C GLY A 6 -14.62 -5.65 14.08
N HIS A 7 -15.91 -5.72 14.47
CA HIS A 7 -16.37 -5.30 15.79
C HIS A 7 -15.89 -6.24 16.90
N ARG A 8 -15.94 -7.55 16.67
CA ARG A 8 -15.54 -8.57 17.66
C ARG A 8 -14.03 -8.60 17.91
N TRP A 9 -13.23 -8.32 16.90
CA TRP A 9 -11.77 -8.46 16.92
C TRP A 9 -11.08 -7.15 16.55
N PRO A 10 -11.02 -6.18 17.49
CA PRO A 10 -10.53 -4.83 17.19
C PRO A 10 -9.04 -4.79 16.83
N PHE A 11 -8.26 -5.81 17.18
CA PHE A 11 -6.86 -5.93 16.76
C PHE A 11 -6.70 -6.02 15.24
N LEU A 12 -7.75 -6.39 14.48
CA LEU A 12 -7.73 -6.37 13.01
C LEU A 12 -7.50 -4.96 12.46
N GLN A 13 -7.85 -3.91 13.22
CA GLN A 13 -7.58 -2.51 12.87
C GLN A 13 -6.08 -2.20 12.76
N LEU A 14 -5.20 -3.01 13.36
CA LEU A 14 -3.75 -2.86 13.19
C LEU A 14 -3.28 -3.04 11.75
N ILE A 15 -4.14 -3.58 10.86
CA ILE A 15 -3.81 -3.65 9.43
C ILE A 15 -3.58 -2.28 8.80
N TRP A 16 -4.28 -1.25 9.29
CA TRP A 16 -4.14 0.14 8.83
C TRP A 16 -2.78 0.74 9.24
N VAL A 17 -2.21 0.23 10.32
CA VAL A 17 -0.87 0.59 10.81
C VAL A 17 0.20 -0.16 10.03
N VAL A 18 0.09 -1.48 9.99
CA VAL A 18 1.07 -2.40 9.39
C VAL A 18 1.16 -2.21 7.86
N GLY A 19 0.02 -1.97 7.20
CA GLY A 19 -0.06 -1.63 5.79
C GLY A 19 0.01 -0.13 5.49
N GLY A 20 0.25 0.70 6.51
CA GLY A 20 0.35 2.14 6.38
C GLY A 20 1.56 2.57 5.54
N LEU A 21 1.42 3.70 4.84
CA LEU A 21 2.47 4.24 3.97
C LEU A 21 3.81 4.47 4.69
N PRO A 22 3.88 5.10 5.89
CA PRO A 22 5.14 5.37 6.56
C PRO A 22 5.93 4.10 6.88
N LEU A 23 5.30 3.11 7.50
CA LEU A 23 5.98 1.87 7.90
C LEU A 23 6.45 1.08 6.69
N THR A 24 5.58 0.88 5.70
CA THR A 24 5.90 0.09 4.50
C THR A 24 6.97 0.78 3.65
N THR A 25 6.95 2.11 3.55
CA THR A 25 8.01 2.89 2.90
C THR A 25 9.35 2.72 3.61
N LEU A 26 9.38 2.80 4.94
CA LEU A 26 10.60 2.58 5.73
C LEU A 26 11.16 1.17 5.51
N LEU A 27 10.30 0.14 5.49
CA LEU A 27 10.71 -1.24 5.20
C LEU A 27 11.31 -1.38 3.80
N VAL A 28 10.71 -0.73 2.79
CA VAL A 28 11.23 -0.74 1.42
C VAL A 28 12.56 -0.01 1.33
N ILE A 29 12.69 1.18 1.95
CA ILE A 29 13.96 1.93 1.99
C ILE A 29 15.05 1.12 2.69
N TYR A 30 14.72 0.49 3.83
CA TYR A 30 15.65 -0.37 4.56
C TYR A 30 16.18 -1.52 3.70
N GLN A 31 15.31 -2.16 2.91
CA GLN A 31 15.73 -3.24 2.03
C GLN A 31 16.48 -2.70 0.80
N ALA A 32 16.02 -1.61 0.19
CA ALA A 32 16.64 -0.98 -0.97
C ALA A 32 18.04 -0.42 -0.64
N SER A 33 18.28 -0.01 0.60
CA SER A 33 19.59 0.50 1.05
C SER A 33 20.64 -0.61 1.24
N GLY A 34 20.31 -1.87 0.95
CA GLY A 34 21.21 -2.99 1.21
C GLY A 34 21.45 -3.23 2.71
N ARG A 35 20.50 -2.78 3.56
CA ARG A 35 20.57 -2.83 5.03
C ARG A 35 21.78 -2.06 5.59
N TRP A 36 21.98 -0.83 5.12
CA TRP A 36 23.06 0.08 5.53
C TRP A 36 24.47 -0.47 5.25
N GLY A 37 24.76 -0.76 3.99
CA GLY A 37 26.12 -1.09 3.54
C GLY A 37 26.57 -2.53 3.76
N ARG A 38 25.69 -3.41 4.27
CA ARG A 38 25.97 -4.86 4.34
C ARG A 38 25.78 -5.58 3.01
N GLN A 39 25.01 -4.98 2.09
CA GLN A 39 24.71 -5.50 0.76
C GLN A 39 24.73 -4.34 -0.25
N THR A 40 24.81 -4.68 -1.54
CA THR A 40 24.69 -3.70 -2.62
C THR A 40 23.32 -3.03 -2.60
N HIS A 41 23.30 -1.71 -2.75
CA HIS A 41 22.06 -0.94 -2.86
C HIS A 41 21.22 -1.38 -4.08
N GLU A 42 19.93 -1.58 -3.87
CA GLU A 42 18.97 -1.99 -4.91
C GLU A 42 17.82 -0.97 -5.02
N TRP A 43 18.12 0.27 -5.39
CA TRP A 43 17.14 1.35 -5.51
C TRP A 43 15.95 1.06 -6.44
N ARG A 44 16.09 0.10 -7.35
CA ARG A 44 14.96 -0.44 -8.14
C ARG A 44 13.80 -0.95 -7.29
N LEU A 45 14.06 -1.43 -6.08
CA LEU A 45 13.01 -1.85 -5.14
C LEU A 45 12.18 -0.67 -4.66
N LEU A 46 12.79 0.49 -4.46
CA LEU A 46 12.06 1.71 -4.12
C LEU A 46 11.28 2.22 -5.33
N TRP A 47 11.88 2.24 -6.52
CA TRP A 47 11.19 2.65 -7.74
C TRP A 47 10.01 1.77 -8.10
N GLY A 48 10.10 0.45 -7.88
CA GLY A 48 8.96 -0.45 -8.07
C GLY A 48 7.81 -0.16 -7.10
N PHE A 49 8.12 0.24 -5.86
CA PHE A 49 7.12 0.63 -4.87
C PHE A 49 6.44 1.95 -5.25
N ILE A 50 7.22 2.95 -5.65
CA ILE A 50 6.70 4.25 -6.11
C ILE A 50 5.84 4.06 -7.37
N GLY A 51 6.35 3.33 -8.36
CA GLY A 51 5.61 3.04 -9.59
C GLY A 51 4.30 2.31 -9.34
N GLY A 52 4.32 1.28 -8.47
CA GLY A 52 3.10 0.58 -8.05
C GLY A 52 2.11 1.51 -7.33
N SER A 53 2.60 2.43 -6.47
CA SER A 53 1.74 3.41 -5.80
C SER A 53 1.10 4.41 -6.76
N ILE A 54 1.83 4.83 -7.82
CA ILE A 54 1.27 5.69 -8.87
C ILE A 54 0.17 4.94 -9.63
N VAL A 55 0.40 3.68 -10.00
CA VAL A 55 -0.61 2.84 -10.66
C VAL A 55 -1.84 2.64 -9.76
N GLU A 56 -1.65 2.41 -8.45
CA GLU A 56 -2.74 2.35 -7.47
C GLU A 56 -3.61 3.61 -7.53
N LEU A 57 -2.99 4.80 -7.49
CA LEU A 57 -3.70 6.08 -7.52
C LEU A 57 -4.46 6.29 -8.83
N ILE A 58 -3.85 5.92 -9.97
CA ILE A 58 -4.49 5.99 -11.28
C ILE A 58 -5.71 5.08 -11.31
N LEU A 59 -5.58 3.82 -10.89
CA LEU A 59 -6.70 2.87 -10.88
C LEU A 59 -7.84 3.33 -9.97
N LYS A 60 -7.52 3.90 -8.80
CA LYS A 60 -8.51 4.49 -7.89
C LYS A 60 -9.33 5.61 -8.52
N HIS A 61 -8.68 6.43 -9.33
CA HIS A 61 -9.35 7.51 -10.05
C HIS A 61 -10.32 6.98 -11.12
N TYR A 62 -9.90 5.98 -11.90
CA TYR A 62 -10.68 5.50 -13.05
C TYR A 62 -11.75 4.45 -12.71
N ILE A 63 -11.51 3.57 -11.74
CA ILE A 63 -12.46 2.49 -11.40
C ILE A 63 -13.50 2.97 -10.39
N ALA A 64 -13.13 3.90 -9.50
CA ALA A 64 -14.04 4.60 -8.59
C ALA A 64 -15.04 3.71 -7.84
N THR A 65 -14.62 2.52 -7.38
CA THR A 65 -15.48 1.63 -6.60
C THR A 65 -15.94 2.30 -5.30
N PRO A 66 -17.21 2.15 -4.91
CA PRO A 66 -17.72 2.76 -3.68
C PRO A 66 -17.01 2.18 -2.46
N LEU A 67 -16.71 3.02 -1.47
CA LEU A 67 -16.18 2.57 -0.18
C LEU A 67 -17.24 1.76 0.58
N PRO A 68 -16.87 0.60 1.18
CA PRO A 68 -17.77 -0.09 2.10
C PRO A 68 -17.96 0.71 3.40
N ILE A 69 -18.93 0.29 4.21
CA ILE A 69 -19.16 0.88 5.53
C ILE A 69 -18.02 0.45 6.46
N ASN A 70 -17.22 1.43 6.88
CA ASN A 70 -16.05 1.21 7.72
C ASN A 70 -16.47 0.95 9.18
N VAL A 71 -15.83 -0.04 9.81
CA VAL A 71 -15.95 -0.31 11.25
C VAL A 71 -15.09 0.69 12.00
N ALA A 72 -15.71 1.51 12.85
CA ALA A 72 -14.99 2.48 13.66
C ALA A 72 -14.00 1.76 14.60
N ALA A 73 -12.74 2.18 14.55
CA ALA A 73 -11.71 1.65 15.44
C ALA A 73 -11.94 2.16 16.88
N PRO A 74 -11.78 1.30 17.91
CA PRO A 74 -11.79 1.77 19.31
C PRO A 74 -10.68 2.79 19.57
N PRO A 75 -10.81 3.67 20.58
CA PRO A 75 -9.89 4.79 20.82
C PRO A 75 -8.38 4.49 20.73
N PRO A 76 -7.84 3.42 21.36
CA PRO A 76 -6.41 3.15 21.28
C PRO A 76 -5.94 2.82 19.85
N TYR A 77 -6.76 2.10 19.07
CA TYR A 77 -6.44 1.76 17.68
C TYR A 77 -6.63 2.94 16.75
N ALA A 78 -7.66 3.78 16.99
CA ALA A 78 -7.92 4.98 16.21
C ALA A 78 -6.74 5.98 16.31
N GLN A 79 -6.18 6.18 17.51
CA GLN A 79 -5.03 7.06 17.71
C GLN A 79 -3.78 6.57 16.96
N ILE A 80 -3.43 5.29 17.11
CA ILE A 80 -2.26 4.72 16.44
C ILE A 80 -2.46 4.73 14.91
N THR A 81 -3.67 4.43 14.45
CA THR A 81 -4.01 4.50 13.02
C THR A 81 -3.86 5.93 12.50
N ALA A 82 -4.34 6.94 13.22
CA ALA A 82 -4.19 8.33 12.80
C ALA A 82 -2.72 8.77 12.68
N TRP A 83 -1.82 8.23 13.49
CA TRP A 83 -0.38 8.53 13.43
C TRP A 83 0.35 7.82 12.29
N THR A 84 -0.19 6.69 11.81
CA THR A 84 0.55 5.77 10.91
C THR A 84 -0.14 5.58 9.56
N ASN A 85 -1.41 5.91 9.46
CA ASN A 85 -2.19 5.93 8.23
C ASN A 85 -2.40 7.39 7.82
N ILE A 86 -1.49 7.91 7.00
CA ILE A 86 -1.64 9.23 6.41
C ILE A 86 -2.77 9.12 5.37
N GLU A 87 -3.95 9.57 5.77
CA GLU A 87 -5.10 9.58 4.87
C GLU A 87 -4.90 10.62 3.78
N PRO A 88 -5.47 10.38 2.59
CA PRO A 88 -5.40 11.35 1.52
C PRO A 88 -5.99 12.71 1.89
N ALA A 89 -7.04 12.73 2.73
CA ALA A 89 -7.60 13.97 3.28
C ALA A 89 -6.59 14.75 4.12
N THR A 90 -5.75 14.05 4.88
CA THR A 90 -4.67 14.64 5.69
C THR A 90 -3.61 15.27 4.80
N VAL A 91 -3.18 14.59 3.73
CA VAL A 91 -2.22 15.14 2.77
C VAL A 91 -2.78 16.40 2.10
N VAL A 92 -4.06 16.37 1.71
CA VAL A 92 -4.73 17.52 1.08
C VAL A 92 -4.83 18.69 2.05
N ALA A 93 -5.13 18.43 3.32
CA ALA A 93 -5.15 19.46 4.35
C ALA A 93 -3.76 20.10 4.54
N TRP A 94 -2.69 19.30 4.57
CA TRP A 94 -1.32 19.81 4.65
C TRP A 94 -0.92 20.62 3.42
N LEU A 95 -1.23 20.13 2.21
CA LEU A 95 -0.96 20.86 0.96
C LEU A 95 -1.74 22.17 0.87
N GLY A 96 -3.01 22.16 1.32
CA GLY A 96 -3.85 23.36 1.37
C GLY A 96 -3.35 24.40 2.39
N ALA A 97 -2.66 23.97 3.46
CA ALA A 97 -2.00 24.87 4.40
C ALA A 97 -0.71 25.50 3.84
N LEU A 98 -0.04 24.81 2.91
CA LEU A 98 1.21 25.28 2.28
C LEU A 98 0.96 26.11 1.01
N VAL A 99 -0.14 25.89 0.31
CA VAL A 99 -0.48 26.59 -0.94
C VAL A 99 -1.95 27.04 -0.91
N PRO A 100 -2.25 28.35 -0.88
CA PRO A 100 -3.62 28.85 -0.87
C PRO A 100 -4.27 28.52 -2.23
N THR A 101 -5.07 27.47 -2.27
CA THR A 101 -5.60 26.95 -3.54
C THR A 101 -7.07 26.57 -3.40
N HIS A 102 -7.93 27.46 -3.88
CA HIS A 102 -9.35 27.20 -4.06
C HIS A 102 -9.65 26.06 -5.08
N GLY A 103 -8.63 25.49 -5.75
CA GLY A 103 -8.76 24.39 -6.72
C GLY A 103 -8.26 23.00 -6.27
N LEU A 104 -7.38 22.90 -5.25
CA LEU A 104 -6.79 21.60 -4.86
C LEU A 104 -7.80 20.66 -4.18
N HIS A 105 -8.77 21.21 -3.45
CA HIS A 105 -9.79 20.42 -2.76
C HIS A 105 -10.69 19.63 -3.70
N HIS A 106 -11.02 20.17 -4.88
CA HIS A 106 -11.86 19.49 -5.87
C HIS A 106 -11.10 18.37 -6.59
N ALA A 107 -9.85 18.63 -7.01
CA ALA A 107 -9.02 17.64 -7.65
C ALA A 107 -8.72 16.46 -6.71
N ALA A 108 -8.31 16.72 -5.47
CA ALA A 108 -7.98 15.63 -4.57
C ALA A 108 -9.20 14.79 -4.17
N ARG A 109 -10.37 15.42 -3.93
CA ARG A 109 -11.61 14.67 -3.68
C ARG A 109 -12.08 13.85 -4.88
N SER A 110 -11.66 14.16 -6.11
CA SER A 110 -12.01 13.36 -7.30
C SER A 110 -11.01 12.24 -7.58
N PHE A 111 -9.73 12.42 -7.26
CA PHE A 111 -8.70 11.38 -7.41
C PHE A 111 -8.85 10.21 -6.43
N LEU A 112 -9.54 10.41 -5.31
CA LEU A 112 -9.54 9.49 -4.17
C LEU A 112 -10.92 8.87 -3.89
N ARG A 113 -11.80 8.83 -4.90
CA ARG A 113 -13.18 8.33 -4.76
C ARG A 113 -13.27 6.80 -4.71
N GLY A 114 -12.30 6.09 -5.29
CA GLY A 114 -12.31 4.65 -5.41
C GLY A 114 -11.66 3.90 -4.24
N SER A 115 -12.29 2.80 -3.82
CA SER A 115 -11.69 1.84 -2.88
C SER A 115 -10.71 0.86 -3.57
N PHE A 116 -10.84 0.66 -4.89
CA PHE A 116 -10.04 -0.27 -5.69
C PHE A 116 -8.82 0.41 -6.32
N PRO A 117 -7.63 -0.23 -6.31
CA PRO A 117 -7.27 -1.42 -5.54
C PRO A 117 -6.96 -1.08 -4.08
N SER A 118 -6.89 -2.09 -3.20
CA SER A 118 -6.51 -1.86 -1.81
C SER A 118 -5.02 -1.52 -1.69
N GLY A 119 -4.74 -0.26 -1.37
CA GLY A 119 -3.38 0.24 -1.12
C GLY A 119 -2.70 -0.48 0.05
N HIS A 120 -3.44 -0.85 1.10
CA HIS A 120 -2.88 -1.58 2.25
C HIS A 120 -2.43 -2.98 1.87
N VAL A 121 -3.28 -3.71 1.13
CA VAL A 121 -2.91 -5.05 0.64
C VAL A 121 -1.77 -4.95 -0.37
N PHE A 122 -1.78 -3.97 -1.26
CA PHE A 122 -0.65 -3.69 -2.16
C PHE A 122 0.66 -3.49 -1.40
N ARG A 123 0.69 -2.55 -0.44
CA ARG A 123 1.91 -2.21 0.29
C ARG A 123 2.42 -3.37 1.14
N ILE A 124 1.52 -4.11 1.80
CA ILE A 124 1.90 -5.30 2.56
C ILE A 124 2.49 -6.36 1.63
N THR A 125 1.77 -6.67 0.55
CA THR A 125 2.20 -7.66 -0.45
C THR A 125 3.56 -7.30 -1.03
N TYR A 126 3.77 -6.03 -1.39
CA TYR A 126 5.04 -5.58 -1.91
C TYR A 126 6.15 -5.61 -0.84
N ALA A 127 6.01 -4.84 0.24
CA ALA A 127 7.06 -4.59 1.22
C ALA A 127 7.45 -5.85 1.99
N TYR A 128 6.47 -6.58 2.52
CA TYR A 128 6.75 -7.81 3.28
C TYR A 128 7.18 -8.96 2.36
N GLY A 129 6.69 -8.97 1.11
CA GLY A 129 7.18 -9.87 0.07
C GLY A 129 8.66 -9.69 -0.28
N LEU A 130 9.30 -8.59 0.17
CA LEU A 130 10.75 -8.46 0.04
C LEU A 130 11.50 -9.35 1.04
N PHE A 131 10.93 -9.57 2.22
CA PHE A 131 11.55 -10.31 3.34
C PHE A 131 11.10 -11.76 3.40
N LEU A 132 9.82 -12.02 3.13
CA LEU A 132 9.25 -13.34 3.17
C LEU A 132 9.43 -14.05 1.83
N ARG A 133 9.70 -15.35 1.93
CA ARG A 133 9.60 -16.30 0.83
C ARG A 133 8.59 -17.37 1.26
N ASN A 134 8.12 -18.21 0.33
CA ASN A 134 7.34 -19.43 0.62
C ASN A 134 5.85 -19.19 0.95
N TRP A 135 5.14 -20.25 1.35
CA TRP A 135 3.72 -20.26 1.75
C TRP A 135 3.33 -19.20 2.78
N THR A 136 4.27 -18.84 3.65
CA THR A 136 4.17 -17.82 4.70
C THR A 136 3.81 -16.43 4.13
N TYR A 137 4.33 -16.10 2.95
CA TYR A 137 3.98 -14.90 2.20
C TYR A 137 2.51 -14.91 1.74
N GLY A 138 2.02 -16.06 1.25
CA GLY A 138 0.63 -16.22 0.85
C GLY A 138 -0.33 -16.04 2.03
N ILE A 139 0.00 -16.61 3.18
CA ILE A 139 -0.80 -16.43 4.41
C ILE A 139 -0.87 -14.97 4.83
N LEU A 140 0.24 -14.24 4.78
CA LEU A 140 0.24 -12.81 5.12
C LEU A 140 -0.74 -12.02 4.25
N ILE A 141 -0.78 -12.30 2.94
CA ILE A 141 -1.70 -11.65 2.00
C ILE A 141 -3.15 -11.99 2.37
N LEU A 142 -3.43 -13.25 2.69
CA LEU A 142 -4.77 -13.68 3.11
C LEU A 142 -5.21 -13.01 4.42
N ILE A 143 -4.31 -12.89 5.40
CA ILE A 143 -4.58 -12.18 6.66
C ILE A 143 -4.85 -10.71 6.37
N ALA A 144 -4.03 -10.07 5.52
CA ALA A 144 -4.22 -8.67 5.16
C ALA A 144 -5.56 -8.44 4.46
N ALA A 145 -5.89 -9.29 3.48
CA ALA A 145 -7.16 -9.24 2.76
C ALA A 145 -8.36 -9.45 3.71
N PHE A 146 -8.27 -10.45 4.59
CA PHE A 146 -9.30 -10.70 5.59
C PHE A 146 -9.48 -9.50 6.52
N ALA A 147 -8.39 -8.93 7.05
CA ALA A 147 -8.44 -7.82 7.99
C ALA A 147 -9.08 -6.57 7.36
N VAL A 148 -8.67 -6.16 6.15
CA VAL A 148 -9.24 -4.94 5.51
C VAL A 148 -10.71 -5.11 5.10
N VAL A 149 -11.15 -6.33 4.81
CA VAL A 149 -12.57 -6.61 4.50
C VAL A 149 -13.39 -6.70 5.79
N ALA A 150 -12.84 -7.32 6.84
CA ALA A 150 -13.51 -7.43 8.14
C ALA A 150 -13.67 -6.08 8.85
N THR A 151 -12.70 -5.17 8.70
CA THR A 151 -12.82 -3.79 9.18
C THR A 151 -13.65 -2.90 8.28
N GLY A 152 -14.18 -3.41 7.15
CA GLY A 152 -15.09 -2.68 6.28
C GLY A 152 -14.44 -1.58 5.45
N GLY A 153 -13.11 -1.53 5.35
CA GLY A 153 -12.43 -0.50 4.58
C GLY A 153 -12.23 -0.85 3.10
N HIS A 154 -12.36 -2.12 2.72
CA HIS A 154 -12.24 -2.58 1.34
C HIS A 154 -13.18 -3.72 1.00
N TRP A 155 -13.53 -3.83 -0.28
CA TRP A 155 -14.20 -5.01 -0.79
C TRP A 155 -13.22 -6.14 -1.10
N PRO A 156 -13.65 -7.43 -1.07
CA PRO A 156 -12.79 -8.56 -1.42
C PRO A 156 -12.02 -8.41 -2.75
N TRP A 157 -12.64 -7.87 -3.78
CA TRP A 157 -12.01 -7.66 -5.10
C TRP A 157 -10.95 -6.55 -5.08
N ASP A 158 -11.11 -5.54 -4.22
CA ASP A 158 -10.06 -4.54 -3.98
C ASP A 158 -8.80 -5.19 -3.41
N THR A 159 -8.96 -6.21 -2.55
CA THR A 159 -7.82 -6.95 -1.97
C THR A 159 -7.12 -7.80 -3.01
N VAL A 160 -7.86 -8.41 -3.94
CA VAL A 160 -7.29 -9.17 -5.06
C VAL A 160 -6.49 -8.23 -5.97
N GLY A 161 -7.06 -7.07 -6.33
CA GLY A 161 -6.39 -6.06 -7.13
C GLY A 161 -5.11 -5.54 -6.45
N GLY A 162 -5.18 -5.26 -5.15
CA GLY A 162 -4.01 -4.82 -4.36
C GLY A 162 -2.92 -5.89 -4.30
N ALA A 163 -3.28 -7.15 -4.06
CA ALA A 163 -2.33 -8.26 -4.02
C ALA A 163 -1.66 -8.49 -5.39
N LEU A 164 -2.42 -8.50 -6.48
CA LEU A 164 -1.88 -8.66 -7.82
C LEU A 164 -0.92 -7.52 -8.18
N LEU A 165 -1.31 -6.26 -7.90
CA LEU A 165 -0.44 -5.10 -8.11
C LEU A 165 0.86 -5.22 -7.29
N GLY A 166 0.78 -5.63 -6.02
CA GLY A 166 1.95 -5.80 -5.17
C GLY A 166 2.90 -6.88 -5.69
N MET A 167 2.34 -8.02 -6.12
CA MET A 167 3.12 -9.11 -6.71
C MET A 167 3.78 -8.69 -8.02
N THR A 168 3.05 -8.07 -8.94
CA THR A 168 3.58 -7.67 -10.25
C THR A 168 4.63 -6.58 -10.11
N SER A 169 4.38 -5.53 -9.31
CA SER A 169 5.38 -4.49 -9.03
C SER A 169 6.65 -5.09 -8.43
N ARG A 170 6.53 -6.07 -7.51
CA ARG A 170 7.70 -6.74 -6.92
C ARG A 170 8.48 -7.55 -7.95
N LEU A 171 7.79 -8.27 -8.84
CA LEU A 171 8.41 -9.02 -9.92
C LEU A 171 9.16 -8.10 -10.89
N VAL A 172 8.54 -6.99 -11.29
CA VAL A 172 9.17 -5.96 -12.14
C VAL A 172 10.40 -5.38 -11.45
N ALA A 173 10.31 -5.05 -10.17
CA ALA A 173 11.42 -4.50 -9.40
C ALA A 173 12.60 -5.48 -9.23
N ARG A 174 12.32 -6.78 -9.20
CA ARG A 174 13.34 -7.84 -9.09
C ARG A 174 13.86 -8.35 -10.43
N SER A 175 13.24 -7.94 -11.55
CA SER A 175 13.73 -8.28 -12.88
C SER A 175 15.14 -7.73 -13.05
N LYS A 176 16.11 -8.64 -13.19
CA LYS A 176 17.44 -8.26 -13.69
C LYS A 176 17.26 -8.05 -15.19
N ARG A 177 17.63 -6.88 -15.73
CA ARG A 177 17.76 -6.71 -17.19
C ARG A 177 18.77 -7.74 -17.68
N SER A 178 18.27 -8.84 -18.22
CA SER A 178 19.04 -9.75 -19.06
C SER A 178 19.33 -8.98 -20.35
N GLY A 179 20.59 -8.62 -20.60
CA GLY A 179 21.01 -8.01 -21.86
C GLY A 179 21.62 -6.60 -21.73
N ARG A 180 22.86 -6.54 -21.27
CA ARG A 180 23.87 -5.60 -21.80
C ARG A 180 25.19 -6.36 -21.83
N GLY A 181 25.26 -7.27 -22.80
CA GLY A 181 26.31 -8.26 -22.97
C GLY A 181 26.42 -8.68 -24.43
N GLU A 182 26.64 -7.71 -25.30
CA GLU A 182 27.42 -7.78 -26.54
C GLU A 182 28.18 -6.44 -26.48
N SER A 183 29.47 -6.32 -26.11
CA SER A 183 30.64 -7.06 -26.57
C SER A 183 30.64 -7.22 -28.08
N ALA A 184 30.70 -6.09 -28.79
CA ALA A 184 30.96 -6.04 -30.23
C ALA A 184 31.76 -4.77 -30.56
N TYR A 185 32.91 -4.58 -29.89
CA TYR A 185 34.05 -3.78 -30.36
C TYR A 185 35.30 -4.27 -29.58
N GLU A 186 35.73 -5.49 -29.87
CA GLU A 186 37.13 -5.90 -29.76
C GLU A 186 37.61 -6.28 -31.17
#